data_AF-A0ABD4A8I1-F1
#
_entry.id   AF-A0ABD4A8I1-F1
#
_cell.length_a   1.000
_cell.length_b   1.000
_cell.length_c   1.000
_cell.angle_alpha   90.00
_cell.angle_beta   90.00
_cell.angle_gamma   90.00
#
_symmetry.space_group_name_H-M   'P 1'
#
loop_
_entity.id
_entity.type
_entity.pdbx_description
1 polymer ?
#
loop_
_entity_poly.entity_id
_entity_poly.type
_entity_poly.pdbx_seq_one_letter_code
_entity_poly.pdbx_strand_id
1 'polypeptide(L)'
;MENGLEQLEMLLDDTLQIVDHMVVDREYEDMLTSVKNGLLMQRQSVKEMRNTSREEQQIAANFIDENLNKLNEIVQKLESILLDDYQSTTEHRIEQYEQLSLENQMEQTETYHDKIDYLSAVKIRENINRMTEVLLQIRS
;
A
#
# COMPACT_ATOMS: atom_id res chain seq x y z
N MET A 1 -21.73 -5.33 8.27
CA MET A 1 -21.14 -4.08 8.76
C MET A 1 -20.00 -4.33 9.73
N GLU A 2 -20.20 -5.05 10.85
CA GLU A 2 -19.13 -5.32 11.83
C GLU A 2 -17.91 -6.04 11.22
N ASN A 3 -18.14 -7.08 10.41
CA ASN A 3 -17.10 -7.77 9.63
C ASN A 3 -16.39 -6.85 8.61
N GLY A 4 -17.07 -5.84 8.07
CA GLY A 4 -16.47 -4.90 7.11
C GLY A 4 -15.50 -3.93 7.77
N LEU A 5 -15.83 -3.41 8.96
CA LEU A 5 -14.93 -2.55 9.73
C LEU A 5 -13.69 -3.32 10.22
N GLU A 6 -13.87 -4.56 10.67
CA GLU A 6 -12.75 -5.45 11.02
C GLU A 6 -11.84 -5.72 9.82
N GLN A 7 -12.41 -6.01 8.65
CA GLN A 7 -11.64 -6.19 7.42
C GLN A 7 -10.85 -4.94 7.03
N LEU A 8 -11.43 -3.74 7.18
CA LEU A 8 -10.72 -2.48 6.92
C LEU A 8 -9.55 -2.28 7.89
N GLU A 9 -9.76 -2.52 9.18
CA GLU A 9 -8.69 -2.41 10.18
C GLU A 9 -7.54 -3.37 9.88
N MET A 10 -7.84 -4.65 9.59
CA MET A 10 -6.82 -5.63 9.22
C MET A 10 -6.03 -5.20 7.98
N LEU A 11 -6.73 -4.79 6.91
CA LEU A 11 -6.06 -4.32 5.70
C LEU A 11 -5.17 -3.10 5.98
N LEU A 12 -5.63 -2.16 6.80
CA LEU A 12 -4.87 -0.95 7.14
C LEU A 12 -3.62 -1.29 7.96
N ASP A 13 -3.74 -2.17 8.95
CA ASP A 13 -2.60 -2.61 9.76
C ASP A 13 -1.60 -3.42 8.93
N ASP A 14 -2.06 -4.35 8.06
CA ASP A 14 -1.20 -5.08 7.12
C ASP A 14 -0.44 -4.12 6.19
N THR A 15 -1.13 -3.09 5.69
CA THR A 15 -0.53 -2.11 4.77
C THR A 15 0.47 -1.21 5.48
N LEU A 16 0.16 -0.77 6.71
CA LEU A 16 1.11 -0.03 7.54
C LEU A 16 2.35 -0.86 7.87
N GLN A 17 2.17 -2.17 8.13
CA GLN A 17 3.31 -3.05 8.35
C GLN A 17 4.20 -3.11 7.11
N ILE A 18 3.65 -3.23 5.90
CA ILE A 18 4.46 -3.20 4.66
C ILE A 18 5.23 -1.88 4.57
N VAL A 19 4.54 -0.75 4.73
CA VAL A 19 5.16 0.59 4.67
C VAL A 19 6.30 0.75 5.69
N ASP A 20 6.15 0.19 6.90
CA ASP A 20 7.17 0.26 7.95
C ASP A 20 8.43 -0.58 7.65
N HIS A 21 8.33 -1.56 6.76
CA HIS A 21 9.45 -2.42 6.36
C HIS A 21 10.09 -2.02 5.03
N MET A 22 9.48 -1.09 4.28
CA MET A 22 10.08 -0.56 3.05
C MET A 22 11.28 0.31 3.38
N VAL A 23 12.36 0.14 2.61
CA VAL A 23 13.59 0.94 2.73
C VAL A 23 13.87 1.56 1.38
N VAL A 24 13.14 2.63 1.09
CA VAL A 24 13.29 3.36 -0.17
C VAL A 24 14.45 4.35 -0.10
N ASP A 25 14.96 4.73 -1.27
CA ASP A 25 15.92 5.81 -1.38
C ASP A 25 15.41 7.14 -0.80
N ARG A 26 16.35 7.95 -0.33
CA ARG A 26 16.07 9.22 0.37
C ARG A 26 15.17 10.16 -0.42
N GLU A 27 15.27 10.15 -1.74
CA GLU A 27 14.43 10.97 -2.61
C GLU A 27 12.94 10.57 -2.62
N TYR A 28 12.62 9.34 -2.20
CA TYR A 28 11.26 8.82 -2.13
C TYR A 28 10.70 8.76 -0.70
N GLU A 29 11.51 9.04 0.32
CA GLU A 29 11.11 9.06 1.74
C GLU A 29 9.88 9.95 2.01
N ASP A 30 9.79 11.11 1.36
CA ASP A 30 8.66 12.03 1.53
C ASP A 30 7.35 11.44 0.99
N MET A 31 7.41 10.69 -0.12
CA MET A 31 6.25 10.01 -0.69
C MET A 31 5.80 8.88 0.23
N LEU A 32 6.73 8.04 0.68
CA LEU A 32 6.44 6.93 1.59
C LEU A 32 5.88 7.43 2.93
N THR A 33 6.45 8.51 3.46
CA THR A 33 5.96 9.19 4.68
C THR A 33 4.55 9.73 4.49
N SER A 34 4.24 10.31 3.33
CA SER A 34 2.90 10.79 3.00
C SER A 34 1.88 9.65 2.95
N VAL A 35 2.25 8.51 2.34
CA VAL A 35 1.44 7.29 2.33
C VAL A 35 1.18 6.78 3.75
N LYS A 36 2.23 6.65 4.56
CA LYS A 36 2.14 6.22 5.96
C LYS A 36 1.19 7.10 6.77
N ASN A 37 1.35 8.41 6.70
CA ASN A 37 0.53 9.35 7.45
C ASN A 37 -0.94 9.29 7.01
N GLY A 38 -1.20 9.21 5.70
CA GLY A 38 -2.56 9.08 5.20
C GLY A 38 -3.24 7.77 5.64
N LEU A 39 -2.52 6.65 5.64
CA LEU A 39 -3.01 5.36 6.14
C LEU A 39 -3.31 5.42 7.65
N LEU A 40 -2.44 6.04 8.44
CA LEU A 40 -2.65 6.23 9.88
C LEU A 40 -3.91 7.06 10.17
N MET A 41 -4.16 8.11 9.38
CA MET A 41 -5.39 8.90 9.47
C MET A 41 -6.62 8.05 9.17
N GLN A 42 -6.59 7.25 8.09
CA GLN A 42 -7.73 6.39 7.75
C GLN A 42 -7.99 5.33 8.82
N ARG A 43 -6.93 4.73 9.40
CA ARG A 43 -7.05 3.80 10.52
C ARG A 43 -7.73 4.43 11.72
N GLN A 44 -7.40 5.68 12.03
CA GLN A 44 -8.07 6.39 13.11
C GLN A 44 -9.55 6.63 12.80
N SER A 45 -9.88 7.04 11.58
CA SER A 45 -11.27 7.22 11.14
C SER A 45 -12.08 5.92 11.20
N VAL A 46 -11.52 4.77 10.79
CA VAL A 46 -12.21 3.47 10.89
C VAL A 46 -12.50 3.09 12.34
N LYS A 47 -11.58 3.36 13.27
CA LYS A 47 -11.82 3.11 14.71
C LYS A 47 -12.97 3.96 15.26
N GLU A 48 -13.08 5.21 14.82
CA GLU A 48 -14.14 6.13 15.23
C GLU A 48 -15.51 5.69 14.70
N MET A 49 -15.57 5.11 13.50
CA MET A 49 -16.81 4.59 12.90
C MET A 49 -17.54 3.56 13.76
N ARG A 50 -16.82 2.77 14.57
CA ARG A 50 -17.42 1.70 15.40
C ARG A 50 -18.46 2.21 16.39
N ASN A 51 -18.36 3.47 16.81
CA ASN A 51 -19.19 4.06 17.86
C ASN A 51 -20.22 5.08 17.34
N THR A 52 -20.38 5.20 16.02
CA THR A 52 -21.27 6.17 15.39
C THR A 52 -22.52 5.51 14.80
N SER A 53 -23.52 6.33 14.46
CA SER A 53 -24.73 5.87 13.77
C SER A 53 -24.42 5.38 12.36
N ARG A 54 -25.32 4.61 11.76
CA ARG A 54 -25.15 4.09 10.39
C ARG A 54 -24.97 5.21 9.35
N GLU A 55 -25.69 6.32 9.51
CA GLU A 55 -25.57 7.48 8.60
C GLU A 55 -24.18 8.11 8.70
N GLU A 56 -23.68 8.30 9.93
CA GLU A 56 -22.31 8.79 10.16
C GLU A 56 -21.24 7.83 9.64
N GLN A 57 -21.46 6.51 9.75
CA GLN A 57 -20.58 5.50 9.16
C GLN A 57 -20.55 5.61 7.62
N GLN A 58 -21.69 5.84 6.96
CA GLN A 58 -21.71 6.01 5.50
C GLN A 58 -20.97 7.27 5.07
N ILE A 59 -21.15 8.38 5.80
CA ILE A 59 -20.42 9.63 5.54
C ILE A 59 -18.91 9.42 5.73
N ALA A 60 -18.50 8.79 6.82
CA ALA A 60 -17.10 8.48 7.08
C ALA A 60 -16.50 7.54 6.02
N ALA A 61 -17.26 6.53 5.58
CA ALA A 61 -16.83 5.61 4.54
C ALA A 61 -16.56 6.34 3.20
N ASN A 62 -17.39 7.32 2.83
CA ASN A 62 -17.13 8.16 1.64
C ASN A 62 -15.85 8.98 1.79
N PHE A 63 -15.64 9.60 2.96
CA PHE A 63 -14.43 10.38 3.22
C PHE A 63 -13.15 9.52 3.16
N ILE A 64 -13.21 8.31 3.74
CA ILE A 64 -12.08 7.37 3.70
C ILE A 64 -11.80 6.94 2.26
N ASP A 65 -12.84 6.62 1.48
CA ASP A 65 -12.71 6.23 0.07
C ASP A 65 -12.01 7.31 -0.77
N GLU A 66 -12.40 8.57 -0.61
CA GLU A 66 -11.76 9.70 -1.29
C GLU A 66 -10.27 9.85 -0.93
N ASN A 67 -9.92 9.66 0.35
CA ASN A 67 -8.53 9.74 0.79
C ASN A 67 -7.70 8.55 0.33
N LEU A 68 -8.28 7.34 0.36
CA LEU A 68 -7.63 6.15 -0.17
C LEU A 68 -7.35 6.27 -1.66
N ASN A 69 -8.26 6.88 -2.44
CA ASN A 69 -8.01 7.14 -3.87
C ASN A 69 -6.81 8.09 -4.07
N LYS A 70 -6.69 9.16 -3.29
CA LYS A 70 -5.51 10.05 -3.33
C LYS A 70 -4.22 9.34 -2.94
N LEU A 71 -4.28 8.48 -1.91
CA LEU A 71 -3.14 7.66 -1.51
C LEU A 71 -2.76 6.68 -2.63
N ASN A 72 -3.75 6.10 -3.30
CA ASN A 72 -3.53 5.19 -4.41
C ASN A 72 -2.77 5.86 -5.57
N GLU A 73 -3.09 7.12 -5.88
CA GLU A 73 -2.37 7.89 -6.90
C GLU A 73 -0.89 8.10 -6.51
N ILE A 74 -0.61 8.39 -5.23
CA ILE A 74 0.76 8.52 -4.72
C ILE A 74 1.50 7.18 -4.80
N VAL A 75 0.84 6.09 -4.38
CA VAL A 75 1.42 4.74 -4.41
C VAL A 75 1.67 4.27 -5.84
N GLN A 76 0.78 4.55 -6.79
CA GLN A 76 1.00 4.24 -8.21
C GLN A 76 2.21 4.98 -8.78
N LYS A 77 2.42 6.24 -8.38
CA LYS A 77 3.61 6.99 -8.76
C LYS A 77 4.87 6.36 -8.17
N LEU A 78 4.85 6.00 -6.88
CA LEU A 78 5.96 5.31 -6.22
C LEU A 78 6.25 3.95 -6.88
N GLU A 79 5.22 3.15 -7.16
CA GLU A 79 5.32 1.85 -7.85
C GLU A 79 5.97 1.99 -9.23
N SER A 80 5.59 3.00 -10.01
CA SER A 80 6.20 3.23 -11.33
C SER A 80 7.69 3.55 -11.22
N ILE A 81 8.08 4.34 -10.22
CA ILE A 81 9.47 4.72 -10.01
C ILE A 81 10.30 3.51 -9.58
N LEU A 82 9.81 2.76 -8.59
CA LEU A 82 10.49 1.55 -8.11
C LEU A 82 10.57 0.45 -9.17
N LEU A 83 9.59 0.40 -10.09
CA LEU A 83 9.67 -0.46 -11.26
C LEU A 83 10.80 -0.03 -12.19
N ASP A 84 10.96 1.27 -12.43
CA ASP A 84 12.04 1.79 -13.27
C ASP A 84 13.42 1.47 -12.63
N ASP A 85 13.55 1.59 -11.31
CA ASP A 85 14.76 1.21 -10.57
C ASP A 85 15.05 -0.29 -10.73
N TYR A 86 14.04 -1.14 -10.51
CA TYR A 86 14.17 -2.59 -10.68
C TYR A 86 14.48 -3.00 -12.14
N GLN A 87 13.91 -2.29 -13.12
CA GLN A 87 14.26 -2.49 -14.53
C GLN A 87 15.71 -2.06 -14.79
N SER A 88 16.16 -0.95 -14.22
CA SER A 88 17.53 -0.46 -14.39
C SER A 88 18.55 -1.48 -13.87
N THR A 89 18.36 -1.97 -12.63
CA THR A 89 19.31 -2.90 -11.99
C THR A 89 19.24 -4.33 -12.53
N THR A 90 18.20 -4.67 -13.30
CA THR A 90 18.12 -5.92 -14.07
C THR A 90 18.51 -5.77 -15.54
N GLU A 91 19.02 -4.59 -15.96
CA GLU A 91 19.28 -4.28 -17.39
C GLU A 91 18.04 -4.53 -18.28
N HIS A 92 16.84 -4.26 -17.74
CA HIS A 92 15.52 -4.50 -18.32
C HIS A 92 15.19 -5.99 -18.55
N ARG A 93 15.77 -6.88 -17.74
CA ARG A 93 15.59 -8.34 -17.83
C ARG A 93 15.06 -8.94 -16.54
N ILE A 94 14.05 -8.30 -15.95
CA ILE A 94 13.35 -8.77 -14.74
C ILE A 94 13.04 -10.27 -14.83
N GLU A 95 12.41 -10.72 -15.91
CA GLU A 95 12.04 -12.15 -16.08
C GLU A 95 13.23 -13.11 -15.96
N GLN A 96 14.42 -12.72 -16.45
CA GLN A 96 15.63 -13.55 -16.36
C GLN A 96 16.19 -13.55 -14.94
N TYR A 97 16.18 -12.39 -14.28
CA TYR A 97 16.57 -12.28 -12.88
C TYR A 97 15.65 -13.11 -11.97
N GLU A 98 14.34 -13.09 -12.21
CA GLU A 98 13.37 -13.85 -11.41
C GLU A 98 13.44 -15.36 -11.61
N GLN A 99 14.05 -15.84 -12.70
CA GLN A 99 14.35 -17.27 -12.92
C GLN A 99 15.53 -17.78 -12.11
N LEU A 100 16.36 -16.89 -11.53
CA LEU A 100 17.45 -17.27 -10.65
C LEU A 100 16.92 -17.87 -9.35
N SER A 101 17.71 -18.72 -8.70
CA SER A 101 17.41 -19.18 -7.35
C SER A 101 17.35 -17.99 -6.38
N LEU A 102 16.63 -18.13 -5.27
CA LEU A 102 16.57 -17.08 -4.24
C LEU A 102 17.96 -16.68 -3.73
N GLU A 103 18.86 -17.66 -3.53
CA GLU A 103 20.25 -17.41 -3.12
C GLU A 103 20.97 -16.52 -4.13
N ASN A 104 20.88 -16.83 -5.43
CA ASN A 104 21.51 -16.04 -6.49
C ASN A 104 20.86 -14.66 -6.67
N GLN A 105 19.56 -14.52 -6.35
CA GLN A 105 18.89 -13.21 -6.31
C GLN A 105 19.45 -12.38 -5.15
N MET A 106 19.54 -12.95 -3.95
CA MET A 106 20.03 -12.26 -2.74
C MET A 106 21.52 -11.88 -2.80
N GLU A 107 22.34 -12.62 -3.55
CA GLU A 107 23.73 -12.26 -3.84
C GLU A 107 23.83 -10.93 -4.63
N GLN A 108 22.82 -10.60 -5.43
CA GLN A 108 22.68 -9.32 -6.13
C GLN A 108 21.88 -8.35 -5.25
N THR A 109 22.52 -7.86 -4.19
CA THR A 109 21.87 -7.14 -3.08
C THR A 109 21.03 -5.95 -3.55
N GLU A 110 21.58 -5.08 -4.41
CA GLU A 110 20.88 -3.89 -4.93
C GLU A 110 19.61 -4.29 -5.69
N THR A 111 19.75 -5.13 -6.73
CA THR A 111 18.62 -5.64 -7.52
C THR A 111 17.56 -6.35 -6.67
N TYR A 112 18.00 -7.08 -5.64
CA TYR A 112 17.08 -7.73 -4.71
C TYR A 112 16.30 -6.73 -3.87
N HIS A 113 16.94 -5.66 -3.40
CA HIS A 113 16.26 -4.58 -2.68
C HIS A 113 15.24 -3.88 -3.56
N ASP A 114 15.59 -3.49 -4.79
CA ASP A 114 14.66 -2.83 -5.72
C ASP A 114 13.44 -3.71 -6.02
N LYS A 115 13.67 -5.03 -6.19
CA LYS A 115 12.59 -6.00 -6.32
C LYS A 115 11.64 -5.95 -5.12
N ILE A 116 12.19 -6.00 -3.90
CA ILE A 116 11.39 -6.02 -2.67
C ILE A 116 10.61 -4.71 -2.51
N ASP A 117 11.22 -3.56 -2.81
CA ASP A 117 10.55 -2.27 -2.71
C ASP A 117 9.42 -2.16 -3.76
N TYR A 118 9.69 -2.54 -5.01
CA TYR A 118 8.67 -2.58 -6.07
C TYR A 118 7.48 -3.48 -5.67
N LEU A 119 7.75 -4.73 -5.26
CA LEU A 119 6.70 -5.66 -4.85
C LEU A 119 5.93 -5.18 -3.61
N SER A 120 6.59 -4.46 -2.70
CA SER A 120 5.94 -3.84 -1.55
C SER A 120 4.98 -2.72 -1.97
N ALA A 121 5.37 -1.86 -2.91
CA ALA A 121 4.50 -0.82 -3.45
C ALA A 121 3.28 -1.41 -4.19
N VAL A 122 3.48 -2.46 -5.01
CA VAL A 122 2.40 -3.22 -5.63
C VAL A 122 1.43 -3.74 -4.56
N LYS A 123 1.96 -4.31 -3.47
CA LYS A 123 1.12 -4.88 -2.41
C LYS A 123 0.32 -3.82 -1.66
N ILE A 124 0.90 -2.65 -1.40
CA ILE A 124 0.19 -1.51 -0.82
C ILE A 124 -0.98 -1.10 -1.72
N ARG A 125 -0.76 -0.96 -3.04
CA ARG A 125 -1.82 -0.63 -4.01
C ARG A 125 -2.94 -1.66 -3.99
N GLU A 126 -2.61 -2.95 -4.01
CA GLU A 126 -3.60 -4.03 -3.92
C GLU A 126 -4.45 -3.92 -2.65
N ASN A 127 -3.82 -3.68 -1.51
CA ASN A 127 -4.54 -3.55 -0.25
C ASN A 127 -5.45 -2.32 -0.23
N ILE A 128 -4.99 -1.18 -0.76
CA ILE A 128 -5.83 0.03 -0.92
C ILE A 128 -7.06 -0.28 -1.77
N ASN A 129 -6.90 -0.97 -2.92
CA ASN A 129 -8.03 -1.34 -3.76
C ASN A 129 -9.02 -2.27 -3.03
N ARG A 130 -8.52 -3.22 -2.23
CA ARG A 130 -9.36 -4.07 -1.38
C ARG A 130 -10.10 -3.26 -0.31
N MET A 131 -9.48 -2.25 0.29
CA MET A 131 -10.16 -1.36 1.22
C MET A 131 -11.31 -0.61 0.55
N THR A 132 -11.10 -0.08 -0.66
CA THR A 132 -12.13 0.56 -1.49
C THR A 132 -13.34 -0.37 -1.73
N GLU A 133 -13.08 -1.65 -2.05
CA GLU A 133 -14.12 -2.66 -2.21
C GLU A 133 -14.92 -2.90 -0.92
N VAL A 134 -14.23 -3.00 0.23
CA VAL A 134 -14.91 -3.16 1.53
C VAL A 134 -15.74 -1.91 1.87
N LEU A 135 -15.24 -0.71 1.59
CA LEU A 135 -15.98 0.54 1.79
C LEU A 135 -17.24 0.60 0.92
N LEU A 136 -17.23 0.07 -0.31
CA LEU A 136 -18.44 -0.03 -1.14
C LEU A 136 -19.52 -0.88 -0.46
N GLN A 137 -19.13 -1.97 0.21
CA GLN A 137 -20.07 -2.83 0.94
C GLN A 137 -20.65 -2.16 2.18
N ILE A 138 -19.88 -1.29 2.85
CA ILE A 138 -20.35 -0.52 4.02
C ILE A 138 -21.33 0.58 3.61
N ARG A 139 -21.13 1.17 2.42
CA ARG A 139 -22.00 2.20 1.86
C ARG A 139 -23.35 1.67 1.40
N SER A 140 -23.39 0.40 0.98
CA SER A 140 -24.58 -0.31 0.48
C SER A 140 -25.60 -0.64 1.59
#